data_AF-A0A0D6KQ15-F1
#
_entry.id   AF-A0A0D6KQ15-F1
#
_cell.length_a   1.000
_cell.length_b   1.000
_cell.length_c   1.000
_cell.angle_alpha   90.00
_cell.angle_beta   90.00
_cell.angle_gamma   90.00
#
_symmetry.space_group_name_H-M   'P 1'
#
loop_
_entity.id
_entity.type
_entity.pdbx_description
1 polymer ?
#
loop_
_entity_poly.entity_id
_entity_poly.type
_entity_poly.pdbx_seq_one_letter_code
_entity_poly.pdbx_strand_id
1 'polypeptide(L)'
;MPSLNLLTVFNPSNYWRSGNFTIPWQAIAQKFQISPTELVLTDLRDLTHQPLKAQIDRIDPEDPSRDTLVFHLSQPIPPGTEDHVLASTFIRLDRGKPIPPGLGEPYLEVVYGGDGRERGVRFVNNRLIIWFNFIPAPEDNERNWFSGSASSVQLDHQEILDPFRAAMGEWLGQDPEKRCMQVSKLHLPGIASPKSPNYQVSLFNHSYRLVSQSSGPVRATITIASEPFDYMGPDPVTGQNRHLVCELYRVISLYAGADYLIEELFIKGKPKAQEDRVKGSETVNLDFGVEYFAHMNLGQTQDIEQVFPVPDWFAVGSTTDPYAAYGLATNLHIEAIAHPYEENTSRFSWQLLPGKSVKCLHLFMRGQPQGFDAQVGHAWYELIYRPLNAEIYQDTDVKMPLQNTRLVTA
;
A
#
# COMPACT_ATOMS: atom_id res chain seq x y z
N MET A 1 -0.62 24.47 -30.69
CA MET A 1 -1.59 24.97 -29.69
C MET A 1 -0.98 24.74 -28.30
N PRO A 2 -1.13 25.63 -27.32
CA PRO A 2 -0.67 25.36 -25.97
C PRO A 2 -1.43 24.13 -25.45
N SER A 3 -0.71 23.10 -25.02
CA SER A 3 -1.32 21.93 -24.40
C SER A 3 -2.06 22.37 -23.13
N LEU A 4 -3.34 22.01 -23.02
CA LEU A 4 -4.07 22.21 -21.77
C LEU A 4 -3.41 21.35 -20.68
N ASN A 5 -3.04 21.97 -19.57
CA ASN A 5 -2.50 21.28 -18.40
C ASN A 5 -3.64 20.60 -17.64
N LEU A 6 -4.08 19.45 -18.15
CA LEU A 6 -5.22 18.72 -17.61
C LEU A 6 -4.86 17.28 -17.31
N LEU A 7 -5.45 16.77 -16.22
CA LEU A 7 -5.63 15.34 -15.99
C LEU A 7 -7.08 14.98 -16.33
N THR A 8 -7.25 13.90 -17.08
CA THR A 8 -8.52 13.20 -17.23
C THR A 8 -8.71 12.29 -16.02
N VAL A 9 -9.88 12.35 -15.39
CA VAL A 9 -10.18 11.56 -14.20
C VAL A 9 -11.29 10.56 -14.48
N PHE A 10 -11.13 9.33 -13.98
CA PHE A 10 -12.04 8.23 -14.21
C PHE A 10 -12.52 7.61 -12.90
N ASN A 11 -13.83 7.43 -12.82
CA ASN A 11 -14.48 6.56 -11.84
C ASN A 11 -14.87 5.25 -12.53
N PRO A 12 -14.12 4.15 -12.35
CA PRO A 12 -14.38 2.90 -13.06
C PRO A 12 -15.62 2.13 -12.56
N SER A 13 -16.49 2.77 -11.79
CA SER A 13 -17.64 2.13 -11.14
C SER A 13 -18.95 2.77 -11.54
N ASN A 14 -20.05 2.05 -11.36
CA ASN A 14 -21.40 2.44 -11.76
C ASN A 14 -22.14 3.34 -10.76
N TYR A 15 -21.43 3.86 -9.75
CA TYR A 15 -21.95 4.79 -8.75
C TYR A 15 -20.98 5.94 -8.51
N TRP A 16 -21.48 7.03 -7.94
CA TRP A 16 -20.69 8.23 -7.65
C TRP A 16 -19.66 7.96 -6.55
N ARG A 17 -18.42 8.43 -6.74
CA ARG A 17 -17.34 8.22 -5.77
C ARG A 17 -16.48 9.45 -5.57
N SER A 18 -16.03 9.66 -4.35
CA SER A 18 -14.97 10.60 -3.98
C SER A 18 -13.78 9.81 -3.47
N GLY A 19 -12.61 10.44 -3.33
CA GLY A 19 -11.47 9.76 -2.71
C GLY A 19 -10.12 10.17 -3.27
N ASN A 20 -9.15 9.29 -3.07
CA ASN A 20 -7.75 9.53 -3.36
C ASN A 20 -7.39 8.99 -4.75
N PHE A 21 -6.58 9.76 -5.48
CA PHE A 21 -6.00 9.39 -6.76
C PHE A 21 -4.49 9.22 -6.60
N THR A 22 -3.89 8.31 -7.36
CA THR A 22 -2.44 8.09 -7.37
C THR A 22 -2.00 7.90 -8.81
N ILE A 23 -1.04 8.71 -9.26
CA ILE A 23 -0.55 8.72 -10.65
C ILE A 23 0.97 8.81 -10.65
N PRO A 24 1.69 8.13 -11.56
CA PRO A 24 3.12 8.33 -11.74
C PRO A 24 3.47 9.80 -12.00
N TRP A 25 4.36 10.37 -11.18
CA TRP A 25 4.74 11.78 -11.26
C TRP A 25 5.65 12.07 -12.46
N GLN A 26 6.53 11.13 -12.82
CA GLN A 26 7.57 11.36 -13.84
C GLN A 26 7.00 11.86 -15.18
N ALA A 27 5.92 11.24 -15.67
CA ALA A 27 5.28 11.64 -16.93
C ALA A 27 4.66 13.05 -16.85
N ILE A 28 4.09 13.40 -15.70
CA ILE A 28 3.47 14.71 -15.44
C ILE A 28 4.56 15.79 -15.41
N ALA A 29 5.65 15.53 -14.67
CA ALA A 29 6.79 16.42 -14.56
C ALA A 29 7.43 16.70 -15.93
N GLN A 30 7.62 15.66 -16.75
CA GLN A 30 8.18 15.80 -18.09
C GLN A 30 7.29 16.61 -19.03
N LYS A 31 5.97 16.36 -19.01
CA LYS A 31 5.03 17.02 -19.92
C LYS A 31 4.78 18.48 -19.57
N PHE A 32 4.54 18.78 -18.30
CA PHE A 32 4.10 20.12 -17.88
C PHE A 32 5.22 21.00 -17.31
N GLN A 33 6.39 20.41 -16.99
CA GLN A 33 7.56 21.10 -16.45
C GLN A 33 7.27 21.89 -15.16
N ILE A 34 6.27 21.47 -14.37
CA ILE A 34 5.89 22.05 -13.09
C ILE A 34 6.72 21.39 -11.98
N SER A 35 7.34 22.18 -11.11
CA SER A 35 8.09 21.63 -9.98
C SER A 35 7.14 21.12 -8.88
N PRO A 36 7.54 20.12 -8.08
CA PRO A 36 6.69 19.61 -6.99
C PRO A 36 6.21 20.69 -6.02
N THR A 37 7.04 21.69 -5.75
CA THR A 37 6.75 22.78 -4.80
C THR A 37 5.88 23.89 -5.37
N GLU A 38 5.62 23.87 -6.68
CA GLU A 38 4.77 24.83 -7.38
C GLU A 38 3.43 24.24 -7.80
N LEU A 39 3.22 22.93 -7.64
CA LEU A 39 2.03 22.25 -8.17
C LEU A 39 0.76 22.67 -7.40
N VAL A 40 -0.23 23.17 -8.13
CA VAL A 40 -1.58 23.39 -7.64
C VAL A 40 -2.56 22.65 -8.55
N LEU A 41 -3.48 21.90 -7.94
CA LEU A 41 -4.52 21.17 -8.64
C LEU A 41 -5.88 21.80 -8.36
N THR A 42 -6.74 21.93 -9.37
CA THR A 42 -8.12 22.42 -9.21
C THR A 42 -9.11 21.54 -9.97
N ASP A 43 -10.24 21.17 -9.35
CA ASP A 43 -11.33 20.47 -10.04
C ASP A 43 -12.09 21.47 -10.92
N LEU A 44 -12.20 21.20 -12.22
CA LEU A 44 -12.90 22.10 -13.15
C LEU A 44 -14.41 22.18 -12.91
N ARG A 45 -14.99 21.23 -12.15
CA ARG A 45 -16.40 21.30 -11.74
C ARG A 45 -16.61 22.21 -10.53
N ASP A 46 -15.56 22.49 -9.77
CA ASP A 46 -15.63 23.36 -8.60
C ASP A 46 -15.52 24.82 -9.01
N LEU A 47 -16.67 25.51 -9.00
CA LEU A 47 -16.78 26.94 -9.32
C LEU A 47 -16.10 27.85 -8.30
N THR A 48 -15.73 27.33 -7.13
CA THR A 48 -14.97 28.10 -6.12
C THR A 48 -13.47 28.14 -6.43
N HIS A 49 -13.00 27.29 -7.35
CA HIS A 49 -11.60 27.14 -7.74
C HIS A 49 -10.66 26.94 -6.54
N GLN A 50 -11.14 26.30 -5.48
CA GLN A 50 -10.30 25.96 -4.34
C GLN A 50 -9.25 24.93 -4.75
N PRO A 51 -7.98 25.11 -4.36
CA PRO A 51 -6.97 24.09 -4.55
C PRO A 51 -7.38 22.76 -3.90
N LEU A 52 -7.08 21.66 -4.59
CA LEU A 52 -7.22 20.32 -4.05
C LEU A 52 -6.03 20.00 -3.15
N LYS A 53 -6.28 19.19 -2.11
CA LYS A 53 -5.21 18.58 -1.33
C LYS A 53 -4.42 17.65 -2.23
N ALA A 54 -3.13 17.94 -2.39
CA ALA A 54 -2.23 17.18 -3.24
C ALA A 54 -0.82 17.18 -2.67
N GLN A 55 -0.07 16.12 -2.96
CA GLN A 55 1.35 15.99 -2.63
C GLN A 55 2.03 15.07 -3.64
N ILE A 56 3.36 15.16 -3.70
CA ILE A 56 4.19 14.23 -4.47
C ILE A 56 5.01 13.43 -3.49
N ASP A 57 4.83 12.11 -3.51
CA ASP A 57 5.56 11.20 -2.65
C ASP A 57 6.79 10.68 -3.39
N ARG A 58 7.95 10.89 -2.77
CA ARG A 58 9.22 10.33 -3.23
C ARG A 58 9.36 8.91 -2.70
N ILE A 59 9.09 7.93 -3.55
CA ILE A 59 9.00 6.52 -3.14
C ILE A 59 10.38 5.86 -3.08
N ASP A 60 11.22 6.09 -4.08
CA ASP A 60 12.60 5.63 -4.07
C ASP A 60 13.53 6.74 -4.58
N PRO A 61 14.43 7.27 -3.73
CA PRO A 61 15.40 8.26 -4.15
C PRO A 61 16.30 7.84 -5.31
N GLU A 62 16.56 6.54 -5.49
CA GLU A 62 17.36 5.97 -6.59
C GLU A 62 16.55 5.75 -7.88
N ASP A 63 15.21 5.74 -7.81
CA ASP A 63 14.31 5.46 -8.94
C ASP A 63 13.14 6.46 -8.99
N PRO A 64 13.34 7.66 -9.58
CA PRO A 64 12.31 8.69 -9.69
C PRO A 64 11.09 8.28 -10.53
N SER A 65 11.15 7.17 -11.28
CA SER A 65 9.99 6.65 -12.02
C SER A 65 8.87 6.17 -11.10
N ARG A 66 9.21 5.89 -9.83
CA ARG A 66 8.28 5.48 -8.78
C ARG A 66 7.67 6.63 -8.00
N ASP A 67 8.11 7.86 -8.21
CA ASP A 67 7.51 9.02 -7.54
C ASP A 67 6.04 9.13 -7.96
N THR A 68 5.17 9.43 -7.01
CA THR A 68 3.72 9.45 -7.22
C THR A 68 3.12 10.80 -6.90
N LEU A 69 2.28 11.32 -7.79
CA LEU A 69 1.35 12.39 -7.46
C LEU A 69 0.13 11.77 -6.79
N VAL A 70 -0.23 12.29 -5.63
CA VAL A 70 -1.43 11.89 -4.89
C VAL A 70 -2.28 13.12 -4.63
N PHE A 71 -3.57 13.03 -4.91
CA PHE A 71 -4.52 14.09 -4.59
C PHE A 71 -5.87 13.53 -4.14
N HIS A 72 -6.62 14.35 -3.42
CA HIS A 72 -7.91 13.98 -2.87
C HIS A 72 -9.03 14.82 -3.50
N LEU A 73 -10.08 14.15 -4.00
CA LEU A 73 -11.34 14.80 -4.37
C LEU A 73 -12.37 14.55 -3.29
N SER A 74 -12.78 15.62 -2.60
CA SER A 74 -13.84 15.54 -1.59
C SER A 74 -15.24 15.50 -2.20
N GLN A 75 -15.41 16.06 -3.40
CA GLN A 75 -16.69 16.04 -4.12
C GLN A 75 -16.79 14.79 -5.00
N PRO A 76 -17.87 13.98 -4.88
CA PRO A 76 -18.03 12.80 -5.70
C PRO A 76 -18.01 13.11 -7.20
N ILE A 77 -17.39 12.22 -7.97
CA ILE A 77 -17.36 12.24 -9.43
C ILE A 77 -18.36 11.22 -10.01
N PRO A 78 -19.00 11.54 -11.15
CA PRO A 78 -19.96 10.66 -11.77
C PRO A 78 -19.32 9.34 -12.22
N PRO A 79 -20.11 8.26 -12.35
CA PRO A 79 -19.62 7.00 -12.89
C PRO A 79 -19.05 7.19 -14.31
N GLY A 80 -17.92 6.56 -14.57
CA GLY A 80 -17.31 6.45 -15.90
C GLY A 80 -17.63 5.11 -16.56
N THR A 81 -17.02 4.84 -17.71
CA THR A 81 -17.07 3.51 -18.34
C THR A 81 -15.87 2.67 -17.90
N GLU A 82 -16.01 1.34 -17.85
CA GLU A 82 -14.93 0.44 -17.40
C GLU A 82 -13.66 0.51 -18.25
N ASP A 83 -13.84 0.84 -19.51
CA ASP A 83 -12.84 1.02 -20.56
C ASP A 83 -12.23 2.44 -20.58
N HIS A 84 -12.55 3.28 -19.58
CA HIS A 84 -11.97 4.61 -19.39
C HIS A 84 -12.13 5.53 -20.63
N VAL A 85 -13.15 5.30 -21.45
CA VAL A 85 -13.41 6.08 -22.67
C VAL A 85 -14.02 7.43 -22.32
N LEU A 86 -14.90 7.46 -21.32
CA LEU A 86 -15.55 8.69 -20.87
C LEU A 86 -14.93 9.19 -19.56
N ALA A 87 -14.42 10.42 -19.61
CA ALA A 87 -13.93 11.14 -18.44
C ALA A 87 -15.08 11.41 -17.46
N SER A 88 -14.84 11.13 -16.18
CA SER A 88 -15.75 11.50 -15.09
C SER A 88 -15.60 12.99 -14.71
N THR A 89 -14.37 13.51 -14.75
CA THR A 89 -14.07 14.94 -14.60
C THR A 89 -12.67 15.26 -15.15
N PHE A 90 -12.28 16.53 -15.06
CA PHE A 90 -10.95 17.01 -15.42
C PHE A 90 -10.37 17.84 -14.27
N ILE A 91 -9.07 17.64 -14.02
CA ILE A 91 -8.31 18.41 -13.03
C ILE A 91 -7.30 19.27 -13.76
N ARG A 92 -7.29 20.57 -13.46
CA ARG A 92 -6.30 21.49 -14.00
C ARG A 92 -5.06 21.51 -13.13
N LEU A 93 -3.90 21.45 -13.77
CA LEU A 93 -2.60 21.62 -13.13
C LEU A 93 -2.06 23.03 -13.41
N ASP A 94 -1.87 23.80 -12.36
CA ASP A 94 -1.32 25.15 -12.42
C ASP A 94 -0.03 25.27 -11.61
N ARG A 95 0.71 26.35 -11.88
CA ARG A 95 1.80 26.80 -11.01
C ARG A 95 1.24 27.76 -9.97
N GLY A 96 1.57 27.54 -8.71
CA GLY A 96 1.12 28.39 -7.61
C GLY A 96 1.76 28.00 -6.30
N LYS A 97 1.13 28.42 -5.20
CA LYS A 97 1.52 28.02 -3.85
C LYS A 97 0.63 26.85 -3.41
N PRO A 98 1.20 25.67 -3.13
CA PRO A 98 0.43 24.55 -2.58
C PRO A 98 -0.27 24.94 -1.27
N ILE A 99 -1.30 24.18 -0.92
CA ILE A 99 -2.01 24.32 0.36
C ILE A 99 -0.99 24.09 1.49
N PRO A 100 -0.87 25.00 2.46
CA PRO A 100 0.01 24.80 3.60
C PRO A 100 -0.53 23.65 4.47
N PRO A 101 0.34 22.90 5.16
CA PRO A 101 -0.10 21.84 6.06
C PRO A 101 -1.03 22.37 7.16
N GLY A 102 -2.23 21.79 7.26
CA GLY A 102 -3.21 22.07 8.30
C GLY A 102 -2.99 21.27 9.60
N LEU A 103 -3.64 21.72 10.67
CA LEU A 103 -3.75 20.94 11.91
C LEU A 103 -4.56 19.66 11.67
N GLY A 104 -4.05 18.53 12.17
CA GLY A 104 -4.69 17.22 12.00
C GLY A 104 -4.45 16.58 10.63
N GLU A 105 -3.46 17.04 9.87
CA GLU A 105 -3.01 16.30 8.70
C GLU A 105 -2.22 15.05 9.09
N PRO A 106 -2.19 14.03 8.22
CA PRO A 106 -1.33 12.87 8.41
C PRO A 106 0.12 13.29 8.57
N TYR A 107 0.76 12.75 9.59
CA TYR A 107 2.18 12.94 9.79
C TYR A 107 2.83 11.67 10.32
N LEU A 108 4.16 11.65 10.22
CA LEU A 108 4.98 10.62 10.80
C LEU A 108 6.11 11.23 11.64
N GLU A 109 6.49 10.53 12.70
CA GLU A 109 7.66 10.83 13.53
C GLU A 109 8.63 9.66 13.43
N VAL A 110 9.87 9.92 13.02
CA VAL A 110 10.94 8.92 13.06
C VAL A 110 11.47 8.81 14.48
N VAL A 111 11.61 7.58 14.93
CA VAL A 111 12.08 7.23 16.27
C VAL A 111 13.53 6.78 16.15
N TYR A 112 14.41 7.41 16.93
CA TYR A 112 15.83 7.13 16.92
C TYR A 112 16.26 6.41 18.21
N GLY A 113 17.22 5.51 18.08
CA GLY A 113 17.91 4.88 19.20
C GLY A 113 18.93 5.80 19.87
N GLY A 114 19.48 5.36 21.00
CA GLY A 114 20.55 6.08 21.69
C GLY A 114 21.85 6.17 20.87
N ASP A 115 22.00 5.33 19.85
CA ASP A 115 23.10 5.32 18.87
C ASP A 115 22.83 6.23 17.66
N GLY A 116 21.68 6.91 17.61
CA GLY A 116 21.27 7.80 16.53
C GLY A 116 20.73 7.09 15.29
N ARG A 117 20.53 5.76 15.31
CA ARG A 117 19.93 5.02 14.19
C ARG A 117 18.41 5.00 14.27
N GLU A 118 17.75 4.98 13.12
CA GLU A 118 16.30 4.82 13.04
C GLU A 118 15.89 3.45 13.60
N ARG A 119 15.00 3.43 14.60
CA ARG A 119 14.44 2.20 15.21
C ARG A 119 13.00 1.92 14.78
N GLY A 120 12.28 2.93 14.30
CA GLY A 120 10.90 2.81 13.88
C GLY A 120 10.28 4.15 13.51
N VAL A 121 8.97 4.12 13.26
CA VAL A 121 8.17 5.32 13.02
C VAL A 121 6.84 5.25 13.74
N ARG A 122 6.35 6.44 14.10
CA ARG A 122 4.98 6.64 14.57
C ARG A 122 4.18 7.35 13.49
N PHE A 123 3.16 6.69 12.95
CA PHE A 123 2.21 7.30 12.02
C PHE A 123 0.97 7.83 12.76
N VAL A 124 0.42 8.96 12.33
CA VAL A 124 -0.78 9.57 12.90
C VAL A 124 -1.65 10.20 11.80
N ASN A 125 -2.97 10.01 11.81
CA ASN A 125 -3.91 10.65 10.85
C ASN A 125 -5.26 11.12 11.47
N ASN A 126 -5.23 11.51 12.75
CA ASN A 126 -6.36 11.79 13.65
C ASN A 126 -7.15 10.58 14.15
N ARG A 127 -7.29 9.50 13.36
CA ARG A 127 -8.02 8.30 13.79
C ARG A 127 -7.08 7.19 14.22
N LEU A 128 -6.11 6.87 13.38
CA LEU A 128 -5.08 5.88 13.65
C LEU A 128 -3.81 6.52 14.22
N ILE A 129 -3.24 5.84 15.21
CA ILE A 129 -1.87 6.01 15.68
C ILE A 129 -1.20 4.64 15.58
N ILE A 130 -0.15 4.52 14.78
CA ILE A 130 0.56 3.25 14.59
C ILE A 130 2.01 3.41 14.98
N TRP A 131 2.51 2.47 15.79
CA TRP A 131 3.93 2.31 16.06
C TRP A 131 4.48 1.16 15.23
N PHE A 132 5.38 1.47 14.29
CA PHE A 132 5.98 0.50 13.37
C PHE A 132 7.48 0.37 13.63
N ASN A 133 7.96 -0.84 13.89
CA ASN A 133 9.36 -1.12 14.22
C ASN A 133 10.18 -1.48 12.99
N PHE A 134 11.40 -0.92 12.92
CA PHE A 134 12.37 -1.24 11.87
C PHE A 134 13.38 -2.30 12.31
N ILE A 135 13.51 -2.54 13.61
CA ILE A 135 14.50 -3.47 14.14
C ILE A 135 13.82 -4.66 14.83
N PRO A 136 14.50 -5.81 14.89
CA PRO A 136 13.96 -7.01 15.51
C PRO A 136 13.71 -6.90 17.01
N ALA A 137 14.52 -6.13 17.74
CA ALA A 137 14.46 -5.98 19.20
C ALA A 137 14.31 -4.49 19.60
N PRO A 138 13.10 -3.91 19.55
CA PRO A 138 12.88 -2.50 19.88
C PRO A 138 13.08 -2.16 21.36
N GLU A 139 12.91 -3.14 22.26
CA GLU A 139 12.99 -2.96 23.71
C GLU A 139 14.30 -3.49 24.32
N ASP A 140 15.25 -3.97 23.49
CA ASP A 140 16.54 -4.52 23.94
C ASP A 140 16.40 -5.66 24.98
N ASN A 141 15.30 -6.43 24.91
CA ASN A 141 14.91 -7.46 25.87
C ASN A 141 15.02 -8.89 25.32
N GLU A 142 16.02 -9.13 24.46
CA GLU A 142 16.31 -10.41 23.77
C GLU A 142 15.27 -10.89 22.76
N ARG A 143 14.05 -10.37 22.77
CA ARG A 143 13.02 -10.67 21.76
C ARG A 143 13.38 -10.03 20.43
N ASN A 144 13.62 -10.85 19.41
CA ASN A 144 14.23 -10.44 18.14
C ASN A 144 13.32 -10.66 16.93
N TRP A 145 12.00 -10.50 17.10
CA TRP A 145 11.00 -10.85 16.09
C TRP A 145 9.98 -9.74 15.80
N PHE A 146 10.28 -8.47 16.11
CA PHE A 146 9.36 -7.35 15.85
C PHE A 146 9.64 -6.61 14.54
N SER A 147 10.64 -7.05 13.79
CA SER A 147 11.12 -6.28 12.65
C SER A 147 10.06 -6.19 11.56
N GLY A 148 9.91 -4.98 11.00
CA GLY A 148 8.93 -4.71 9.95
C GLY A 148 7.50 -4.97 10.40
N SER A 149 7.15 -4.65 11.64
CA SER A 149 5.79 -4.90 12.16
C SER A 149 5.25 -3.71 12.93
N ALA A 150 3.93 -3.57 12.93
CA ALA A 150 3.23 -2.64 13.80
C ALA A 150 3.00 -3.31 15.16
N SER A 151 3.68 -2.84 16.21
CA SER A 151 3.52 -3.38 17.58
C SER A 151 2.50 -2.60 18.43
N SER A 152 1.98 -1.50 17.91
CA SER A 152 0.81 -0.82 18.47
C SER A 152 0.00 -0.22 17.33
N VAL A 153 -1.32 -0.44 17.37
CA VAL A 153 -2.29 0.18 16.47
C VAL A 153 -3.42 0.70 17.33
N GLN A 154 -3.52 2.02 17.46
CA GLN A 154 -4.60 2.66 18.18
C GLN A 154 -5.59 3.25 17.19
N LEU A 155 -6.85 2.85 17.29
CA LEU A 155 -7.96 3.48 16.59
C LEU A 155 -8.73 4.33 17.59
N ASP A 156 -8.87 5.62 17.29
CA ASP A 156 -9.52 6.62 18.15
C ASP A 156 -8.94 6.60 19.58
N HIS A 157 -7.61 6.57 19.66
CA HIS A 157 -6.79 6.51 20.89
C HIS A 157 -6.95 5.24 21.74
N GLN A 158 -7.47 4.17 21.15
CA GLN A 158 -7.65 2.89 21.82
C GLN A 158 -6.89 1.78 21.08
N GLU A 159 -6.05 1.03 21.78
CA GLU A 159 -5.31 -0.11 21.20
C GLU A 159 -6.25 -1.18 20.63
N ILE A 160 -5.89 -1.72 19.47
CA ILE A 160 -6.66 -2.74 18.73
C ILE A 160 -5.97 -4.10 18.75
N LEU A 161 -4.65 -4.16 18.86
CA LEU A 161 -3.93 -5.44 18.88
C LEU A 161 -4.09 -6.20 20.22
N ASP A 162 -4.45 -5.49 21.28
CA ASP A 162 -4.81 -6.05 22.60
C ASP A 162 -5.94 -5.20 23.23
N PRO A 163 -7.16 -5.30 22.68
CA PRO A 163 -8.22 -4.32 22.86
C PRO A 163 -8.95 -4.47 24.21
N PHE A 164 -8.95 -5.65 24.84
CA PHE A 164 -9.64 -5.89 26.12
C PHE A 164 -8.93 -5.21 27.28
N ARG A 165 -7.60 -5.30 27.35
CA ARG A 165 -6.81 -4.57 28.35
C ARG A 165 -6.92 -3.06 28.15
N ALA A 166 -6.86 -2.61 26.90
CA ALA A 166 -7.02 -1.20 26.59
C ALA A 166 -8.42 -0.66 26.94
N ALA A 167 -9.48 -1.45 26.76
CA ALA A 167 -10.84 -1.10 27.19
C ALA A 167 -10.96 -0.90 28.70
N MET A 168 -10.11 -1.55 29.50
CA MET A 168 -10.01 -1.34 30.96
C MET A 168 -9.13 -0.13 31.34
N GLY A 169 -8.56 0.59 30.37
CA GLY A 169 -7.61 1.67 30.60
C GLY A 169 -6.20 1.20 31.00
N GLU A 170 -5.92 -0.10 30.86
CA GLU A 170 -4.64 -0.70 31.20
C GLU A 170 -3.66 -0.60 30.03
N TRP A 171 -2.76 0.39 30.10
CA TRP A 171 -1.63 0.50 29.18
C TRP A 171 -0.44 -0.36 29.60
N LEU A 172 -0.35 -0.71 30.88
CA LEU A 172 0.67 -1.62 31.43
C LEU A 172 0.15 -3.06 31.39
N GLY A 173 1.00 -4.00 30.95
CA GLY A 173 0.66 -5.42 30.89
C GLY A 173 -0.06 -5.88 29.63
N GLN A 174 -0.12 -5.04 28.59
CA GLN A 174 -0.51 -5.47 27.24
C GLN A 174 0.39 -6.62 26.76
N ASP A 175 -0.14 -7.46 25.88
CA ASP A 175 0.58 -8.62 25.37
C ASP A 175 1.92 -8.19 24.74
N PRO A 176 3.06 -8.64 25.29
CA PRO A 176 4.36 -8.19 24.83
C PRO A 176 4.73 -8.74 23.45
N GLU A 177 4.05 -9.76 22.95
CA GLU A 177 4.27 -10.33 21.62
C GLU A 177 3.40 -9.68 20.54
N LYS A 178 2.47 -8.79 20.91
CA LYS A 178 1.50 -8.22 19.96
C LYS A 178 2.20 -7.53 18.79
N ARG A 179 1.78 -7.88 17.58
CA ARG A 179 2.29 -7.30 16.33
C ARG A 179 1.37 -7.66 15.17
N CYS A 180 1.28 -6.79 14.18
CA CYS A 180 0.61 -7.09 12.91
C CYS A 180 1.43 -6.57 11.74
N MET A 181 0.97 -6.88 10.52
CA MET A 181 1.64 -6.51 9.26
C MET A 181 3.08 -7.04 9.15
N GLN A 182 3.46 -8.05 9.92
CA GLN A 182 4.81 -8.61 9.83
C GLN A 182 4.93 -9.47 8.60
N VAL A 183 5.81 -9.11 7.67
CA VAL A 183 6.27 -10.03 6.64
C VAL A 183 7.26 -11.00 7.27
N SER A 184 6.81 -12.23 7.49
CA SER A 184 7.61 -13.24 8.19
C SER A 184 8.55 -13.99 7.25
N LYS A 185 8.10 -14.29 6.02
CA LYS A 185 8.87 -14.98 4.99
C LYS A 185 8.56 -14.47 3.60
N LEU A 186 9.53 -14.63 2.70
CA LEU A 186 9.38 -14.52 1.25
C LEU A 186 9.54 -15.89 0.60
N HIS A 187 8.78 -16.11 -0.46
CA HIS A 187 8.89 -17.27 -1.34
C HIS A 187 9.31 -16.79 -2.73
N LEU A 188 10.56 -17.05 -3.09
CA LEU A 188 11.14 -16.72 -4.39
C LEU A 188 11.18 -17.95 -5.30
N PRO A 189 11.17 -17.79 -6.64
CA PRO A 189 11.30 -18.91 -7.56
C PRO A 189 12.56 -19.74 -7.28
N GLY A 190 12.41 -21.06 -7.13
CA GLY A 190 13.51 -21.97 -6.90
C GLY A 190 14.25 -22.39 -8.17
N ILE A 191 15.37 -23.10 -8.00
CA ILE A 191 16.11 -23.74 -9.09
C ILE A 191 15.32 -24.97 -9.55
N ALA A 192 15.15 -25.15 -10.87
CA ALA A 192 14.29 -26.18 -11.46
C ALA A 192 14.63 -27.64 -11.13
N SER A 193 15.77 -27.95 -10.46
CA SER A 193 16.12 -29.33 -10.06
C SER A 193 17.30 -29.39 -9.07
N PRO A 194 17.31 -30.29 -8.07
CA PRO A 194 16.18 -30.81 -7.32
C PRO A 194 16.37 -30.58 -5.79
N LYS A 195 15.47 -29.81 -5.15
CA LYS A 195 14.91 -30.07 -3.79
C LYS A 195 14.08 -28.94 -3.17
N SER A 196 13.89 -27.80 -3.80
CA SER A 196 12.83 -26.88 -3.36
C SER A 196 12.27 -26.10 -4.54
N PRO A 197 10.95 -26.18 -4.83
CA PRO A 197 10.35 -25.37 -5.88
C PRO A 197 10.46 -23.87 -5.59
N ASN A 198 10.62 -23.49 -4.31
CA ASN A 198 10.73 -22.12 -3.85
C ASN A 198 11.97 -21.91 -2.97
N TYR A 199 12.70 -20.81 -3.19
CA TYR A 199 13.75 -20.31 -2.30
C TYR A 199 13.09 -19.45 -1.21
N GLN A 200 13.24 -19.83 0.06
CA GLN A 200 12.58 -19.15 1.17
C GLN A 200 13.55 -18.24 1.91
N VAL A 201 13.12 -17.02 2.20
CA VAL A 201 13.87 -16.07 3.03
C VAL A 201 13.03 -15.71 4.25
N SER A 202 13.52 -16.01 5.44
CA SER A 202 12.89 -15.55 6.69
C SER A 202 13.27 -14.10 6.94
N LEU A 203 12.29 -13.25 7.28
CA LEU A 203 12.47 -11.81 7.47
C LEU A 203 12.09 -11.31 8.86
N PHE A 204 11.47 -12.14 9.71
CA PHE A 204 10.96 -11.73 11.02
C PHE A 204 12.03 -11.12 11.96
N ASN A 205 13.30 -11.48 11.76
CA ASN A 205 14.45 -11.01 12.52
C ASN A 205 15.42 -10.12 11.73
N HIS A 206 15.10 -9.75 10.49
CA HIS A 206 15.93 -8.88 9.64
C HIS A 206 15.61 -7.42 9.91
N SER A 207 16.60 -6.56 10.11
CA SER A 207 16.34 -5.11 10.26
C SER A 207 15.85 -4.49 8.95
N TYR A 208 15.21 -3.33 9.05
CA TYR A 208 14.85 -2.47 7.94
C TYR A 208 15.56 -1.13 8.07
N ARG A 209 15.98 -0.55 6.95
CA ARG A 209 16.46 0.83 6.86
C ARG A 209 15.37 1.73 6.29
N LEU A 210 15.30 2.97 6.76
CA LEU A 210 14.46 4.00 6.15
C LEU A 210 15.07 4.42 4.80
N VAL A 211 14.29 4.31 3.72
CA VAL A 211 14.68 4.68 2.35
C VAL A 211 14.22 6.10 2.04
N SER A 212 12.95 6.37 2.33
CA SER A 212 12.35 7.69 2.13
C SER A 212 11.15 7.87 3.06
N GLN A 213 10.73 9.12 3.21
CA GLN A 213 9.54 9.49 3.95
C GLN A 213 8.89 10.72 3.31
N SER A 214 7.57 10.82 3.45
CA SER A 214 6.79 11.97 3.00
C SER A 214 5.62 12.17 3.96
N SER A 215 5.30 13.43 4.25
CA SER A 215 4.12 13.83 5.00
C SER A 215 3.52 15.04 4.32
N GLY A 216 2.21 15.00 4.13
CA GLY A 216 1.49 16.04 3.40
C GLY A 216 -0.01 15.95 3.61
N PRO A 217 -0.77 16.80 2.91
CA PRO A 217 -2.18 17.01 3.19
C PRO A 217 -3.08 15.80 2.87
N VAL A 218 -2.59 14.82 2.11
CA VAL A 218 -3.35 13.63 1.71
C VAL A 218 -2.97 12.41 2.55
N ARG A 219 -1.67 12.18 2.75
CA ARG A 219 -1.16 11.01 3.49
C ARG A 219 0.25 11.22 4.05
N ALA A 220 0.57 10.42 5.05
CA ALA A 220 1.94 10.17 5.49
C ALA A 220 2.40 8.84 4.89
N THR A 221 3.63 8.77 4.39
CA THR A 221 4.18 7.55 3.80
C THR A 221 5.66 7.37 4.14
N ILE A 222 6.09 6.13 4.29
CA ILE A 222 7.50 5.74 4.34
C ILE A 222 7.77 4.71 3.25
N THR A 223 9.02 4.67 2.79
CA THR A 223 9.59 3.50 2.15
C THR A 223 10.69 2.94 3.05
N ILE A 224 10.66 1.65 3.31
CA ILE A 224 11.70 0.93 4.04
C ILE A 224 12.25 -0.21 3.19
N ALA A 225 13.50 -0.59 3.41
CA ALA A 225 14.13 -1.73 2.75
C ALA A 225 14.68 -2.69 3.80
N SER A 226 14.46 -4.00 3.62
CA SER A 226 15.04 -5.02 4.49
C SER A 226 16.57 -5.04 4.38
N GLU A 227 17.23 -5.64 5.37
CA GLU A 227 18.62 -6.08 5.20
C GLU A 227 18.77 -6.91 3.91
N PRO A 228 19.89 -6.75 3.17
CA PRO A 228 20.11 -7.49 1.94
C PRO A 228 20.20 -8.99 2.17
N PHE A 229 19.69 -9.78 1.23
CA PHE A 229 19.79 -11.23 1.22
C PHE A 229 20.23 -11.75 -0.15
N ASP A 230 20.96 -12.86 -0.16
CA ASP A 230 21.38 -13.52 -1.40
C ASP A 230 20.20 -14.27 -2.03
N TYR A 231 20.10 -14.22 -3.36
CA TYR A 231 19.20 -15.03 -4.17
C TYR A 231 19.99 -15.68 -5.31
N MET A 232 19.84 -17.00 -5.46
CA MET A 232 20.41 -17.77 -6.56
C MET A 232 19.28 -18.52 -7.27
N GLY A 233 18.88 -18.02 -8.43
CA GLY A 233 17.75 -18.59 -9.15
C GLY A 233 17.56 -17.97 -10.53
N PRO A 234 16.53 -18.41 -11.26
CA PRO A 234 16.29 -17.95 -12.62
C PRO A 234 15.96 -16.46 -12.62
N ASP A 235 16.62 -15.73 -13.52
CA ASP A 235 16.26 -14.35 -13.86
C ASP A 235 14.94 -14.36 -14.65
N PRO A 236 13.96 -13.52 -14.29
CA PRO A 236 12.61 -13.57 -14.89
C PRO A 236 12.57 -13.15 -16.36
N VAL A 237 13.61 -12.49 -16.87
CA VAL A 237 13.67 -12.02 -18.27
C VAL A 237 14.36 -13.05 -19.17
N THR A 238 15.44 -13.65 -18.68
CA THR A 238 16.33 -14.52 -19.47
C THR A 238 16.18 -16.00 -19.15
N GLY A 239 15.56 -16.35 -18.02
CA GLY A 239 15.48 -17.71 -17.50
C GLY A 239 16.81 -18.29 -17.02
N GLN A 240 17.91 -17.54 -17.10
CA GLN A 240 19.24 -17.99 -16.67
C GLN A 240 19.40 -17.81 -15.17
N ASN A 241 20.05 -18.77 -14.51
CA ASN A 241 20.37 -18.64 -13.10
C ASN A 241 21.37 -17.50 -12.88
N ARG A 242 21.09 -16.66 -11.89
CA ARG A 242 21.97 -15.56 -11.49
C ARG A 242 22.12 -15.47 -9.99
N HIS A 243 23.24 -14.89 -9.57
CA HIS A 243 23.42 -14.48 -8.19
C HIS A 243 23.07 -12.99 -8.02
N LEU A 244 21.97 -12.74 -7.32
CA LEU A 244 21.50 -11.39 -6.99
C LEU A 244 21.63 -11.14 -5.49
N VAL A 245 21.99 -9.91 -5.13
CA VAL A 245 21.81 -9.37 -3.78
C VAL A 245 20.51 -8.58 -3.79
N CYS A 246 19.54 -9.03 -3.01
CA CYS A 246 18.16 -8.54 -3.04
C CYS A 246 17.78 -7.83 -1.74
N GLU A 247 16.91 -6.84 -1.83
CA GLU A 247 16.25 -6.20 -0.69
C GLU A 247 14.72 -6.21 -0.93
N LEU A 248 13.95 -6.47 0.12
CA LEU A 248 12.50 -6.26 0.11
C LEU A 248 12.22 -4.80 0.46
N TYR A 249 11.55 -4.11 -0.45
CA TYR A 249 11.06 -2.76 -0.21
C TYR A 249 9.59 -2.79 0.18
N ARG A 250 9.21 -1.95 1.15
CA ARG A 250 7.83 -1.78 1.61
C ARG A 250 7.51 -0.29 1.65
N VAL A 251 6.45 0.11 0.98
CA VAL A 251 5.89 1.46 1.01
C VAL A 251 4.64 1.41 1.87
N ILE A 252 4.62 2.12 3.00
CA ILE A 252 3.51 2.10 3.95
C ILE A 252 2.89 3.48 4.02
N SER A 253 1.61 3.58 3.69
CA SER A 253 0.86 4.82 3.53
C SER A 253 -0.34 4.90 4.47
N LEU A 254 -0.42 5.99 5.24
CA LEU A 254 -1.55 6.35 6.10
C LEU A 254 -2.25 7.60 5.58
N TYR A 255 -3.46 7.44 5.05
CA TYR A 255 -4.26 8.53 4.49
C TYR A 255 -4.98 9.34 5.56
N ALA A 256 -5.31 10.60 5.29
CA ALA A 256 -6.07 11.47 6.20
C ALA A 256 -7.40 10.83 6.62
N GLY A 257 -7.62 10.70 7.93
CA GLY A 257 -8.88 10.18 8.49
C GLY A 257 -9.18 8.71 8.20
N ALA A 258 -8.24 7.95 7.66
CA ALA A 258 -8.42 6.52 7.39
C ALA A 258 -8.31 5.68 8.67
N ASP A 259 -9.06 4.59 8.72
CA ASP A 259 -8.93 3.48 9.68
C ASP A 259 -8.21 2.27 9.06
N TYR A 260 -7.49 2.52 7.95
CA TYR A 260 -6.66 1.53 7.28
C TYR A 260 -5.27 2.09 6.91
N LEU A 261 -4.35 1.16 6.67
CA LEU A 261 -3.06 1.40 6.01
C LEU A 261 -3.06 0.76 4.61
N ILE A 262 -2.37 1.38 3.66
CA ILE A 262 -2.00 0.73 2.40
C ILE A 262 -0.52 0.40 2.44
N GLU A 263 -0.19 -0.83 2.11
CA GLU A 263 1.17 -1.32 1.97
C GLU A 263 1.44 -1.77 0.54
N GLU A 264 2.55 -1.36 -0.05
CA GLU A 264 3.04 -1.86 -1.33
C GLU A 264 4.42 -2.50 -1.16
N LEU A 265 4.61 -3.71 -1.69
CA LEU A 265 5.85 -4.47 -1.59
C LEU A 265 6.43 -4.75 -2.98
N PHE A 266 7.75 -4.69 -3.09
CA PHE A 266 8.49 -5.12 -4.27
C PHE A 266 9.92 -5.51 -3.90
N ILE A 267 10.55 -6.35 -4.72
CA ILE A 267 11.94 -6.79 -4.52
C ILE A 267 12.84 -6.18 -5.60
N LYS A 268 13.98 -5.64 -5.16
CA LYS A 268 15.06 -5.20 -6.06
C LYS A 268 16.28 -6.08 -5.87
N GLY A 269 16.71 -6.74 -6.93
CA GLY A 269 17.96 -7.48 -7.00
C GLY A 269 19.02 -6.72 -7.78
N LYS A 270 20.24 -6.63 -7.24
CA LYS A 270 21.42 -6.13 -7.94
C LYS A 270 22.37 -7.32 -8.21
N PRO A 271 22.96 -7.45 -9.41
CA PRO A 271 23.93 -8.51 -9.71
C PRO A 271 25.11 -8.50 -8.74
N LYS A 272 25.46 -9.65 -8.18
CA LYS A 272 26.57 -9.76 -7.21
C LYS A 272 27.93 -9.59 -7.88
N ALA A 273 28.13 -10.20 -9.05
CA ALA A 273 29.35 -10.10 -9.85
C ALA A 273 29.09 -9.50 -11.24
N GLN A 274 30.17 -9.12 -11.94
CA GLN A 274 30.09 -8.54 -13.29
C GLN A 274 29.52 -9.53 -14.32
N GLU A 275 29.79 -10.83 -14.14
CA GLU A 275 29.27 -11.93 -14.95
C GLU A 275 27.76 -12.15 -14.82
N ASP A 276 27.15 -11.71 -13.71
CA ASP A 276 25.70 -11.75 -13.48
C ASP A 276 24.95 -10.57 -14.15
N ARG A 277 25.65 -9.64 -14.82
CA ARG A 277 25.04 -8.45 -15.43
C ARG A 277 24.46 -8.74 -16.81
N VAL A 278 23.24 -8.26 -17.06
CA VAL A 278 22.69 -8.15 -18.42
C VAL A 278 22.79 -6.73 -18.94
N LYS A 279 23.10 -6.61 -20.23
CA LYS A 279 23.14 -5.32 -20.93
C LYS A 279 21.79 -4.60 -20.80
N GLY A 280 21.80 -3.42 -20.18
CA GLY A 280 20.66 -2.50 -20.17
C GLY A 280 19.81 -2.46 -18.89
N SER A 281 20.12 -3.26 -17.85
CA SER A 281 19.46 -3.09 -16.53
C SER A 281 20.40 -3.39 -15.37
N GLU A 282 20.58 -2.43 -14.46
CA GLU A 282 21.36 -2.60 -13.22
C GLU A 282 20.54 -3.21 -12.08
N THR A 283 19.20 -3.19 -12.19
CA THR A 283 18.27 -3.71 -11.20
C THR A 283 17.35 -4.75 -11.84
N VAL A 284 17.07 -5.84 -11.12
CA VAL A 284 16.13 -6.90 -11.51
C VAL A 284 14.97 -6.90 -10.52
N ASN A 285 13.74 -6.83 -11.02
CA ASN A 285 12.53 -7.01 -10.21
C ASN A 285 12.15 -8.50 -10.27
N LEU A 286 12.03 -9.15 -9.11
CA LEU A 286 11.69 -10.57 -9.00
C LEU A 286 10.20 -10.76 -8.70
N ASP A 287 9.63 -11.86 -9.18
CA ASP A 287 8.35 -12.36 -8.69
C ASP A 287 8.56 -12.98 -7.30
N PHE A 288 7.63 -12.78 -6.37
CA PHE A 288 7.73 -13.32 -5.02
C PHE A 288 6.35 -13.52 -4.39
N GLY A 289 6.20 -14.60 -3.63
CA GLY A 289 5.12 -14.79 -2.66
C GLY A 289 5.54 -14.27 -1.29
N VAL A 290 4.56 -13.95 -0.45
CA VAL A 290 4.81 -13.39 0.89
C VAL A 290 3.95 -14.11 1.93
N GLU A 291 4.56 -14.45 3.06
CA GLU A 291 3.88 -15.00 4.23
C GLU A 291 3.86 -13.93 5.33
N TYR A 292 2.66 -13.50 5.69
CA TYR A 292 2.45 -12.60 6.81
C TYR A 292 2.23 -13.38 8.11
N PHE A 293 2.61 -12.74 9.21
CA PHE A 293 2.31 -13.19 10.56
C PHE A 293 1.72 -12.04 11.37
N ALA A 294 0.79 -12.35 12.25
CA ALA A 294 0.29 -11.43 13.26
C ALA A 294 0.03 -12.14 14.59
N HIS A 295 0.26 -11.41 15.67
CA HIS A 295 -0.16 -11.74 17.02
C HIS A 295 -1.08 -10.63 17.54
N MET A 296 -2.37 -10.91 17.60
CA MET A 296 -3.42 -9.95 17.98
C MET A 296 -4.42 -10.65 18.89
N ASN A 297 -4.57 -10.17 20.12
CA ASN A 297 -5.52 -10.73 21.07
C ASN A 297 -6.93 -10.20 20.81
N LEU A 298 -7.59 -10.68 19.75
CA LEU A 298 -8.97 -10.29 19.42
C LEU A 298 -10.03 -11.01 20.28
N GLY A 299 -9.61 -11.80 21.28
CA GLY A 299 -10.49 -12.51 22.20
C GLY A 299 -11.19 -13.68 21.50
N GLN A 300 -12.50 -13.83 21.73
CA GLN A 300 -13.30 -14.84 21.01
C GLN A 300 -13.61 -14.32 19.61
N THR A 301 -12.96 -14.89 18.59
CA THR A 301 -13.14 -14.52 17.19
C THR A 301 -14.27 -15.32 16.53
N GLN A 302 -14.89 -14.73 15.51
CA GLN A 302 -15.67 -15.49 14.52
C GLN A 302 -14.74 -16.22 13.57
N ASP A 303 -15.30 -17.18 12.81
CA ASP A 303 -14.58 -17.78 11.68
C ASP A 303 -14.10 -16.70 10.71
N ILE A 304 -12.97 -16.96 10.03
CA ILE A 304 -12.47 -16.04 9.01
C ILE A 304 -13.50 -15.94 7.90
N GLU A 305 -14.00 -14.73 7.66
CA GLU A 305 -14.99 -14.49 6.64
C GLU A 305 -14.29 -14.19 5.31
N GLN A 306 -14.55 -15.04 4.32
CA GLN A 306 -14.22 -14.85 2.92
C GLN A 306 -15.48 -15.04 2.09
N VAL A 307 -15.84 -14.07 1.26
CA VAL A 307 -16.93 -14.27 0.29
C VAL A 307 -16.36 -14.99 -0.92
N PHE A 308 -16.62 -16.30 -1.02
CA PHE A 308 -16.41 -17.06 -2.24
C PHE A 308 -17.24 -16.40 -3.36
N PRO A 309 -16.63 -16.00 -4.49
CA PRO A 309 -15.48 -16.66 -5.13
C PRO A 309 -14.17 -15.86 -5.20
N VAL A 310 -13.98 -14.78 -4.43
CA VAL A 310 -12.80 -13.90 -4.58
C VAL A 310 -11.83 -14.06 -3.40
N PRO A 311 -10.73 -14.83 -3.54
CA PRO A 311 -9.79 -15.08 -2.46
C PRO A 311 -8.78 -13.94 -2.29
N ASP A 312 -9.19 -12.68 -2.44
CA ASP A 312 -8.29 -11.51 -2.41
C ASP A 312 -8.41 -10.69 -1.12
N TRP A 313 -9.29 -11.09 -0.22
CA TRP A 313 -9.50 -10.42 1.05
C TRP A 313 -10.04 -11.38 2.10
N PHE A 314 -9.90 -11.02 3.37
CA PHE A 314 -10.57 -11.68 4.48
C PHE A 314 -10.81 -10.70 5.62
N ALA A 315 -11.76 -11.04 6.49
CA ALA A 315 -12.03 -10.34 7.72
C ALA A 315 -12.01 -11.30 8.91
N VAL A 316 -11.55 -10.80 10.06
CA VAL A 316 -11.72 -11.47 11.36
C VAL A 316 -12.16 -10.43 12.39
N GLY A 317 -13.20 -10.77 13.16
CA GLY A 317 -13.76 -9.90 14.18
C GLY A 317 -13.96 -10.62 15.51
N SER A 318 -13.85 -9.87 16.60
CA SER A 318 -14.24 -10.32 17.92
C SER A 318 -15.77 -10.40 18.04
N THR A 319 -16.26 -11.48 18.63
CA THR A 319 -17.67 -11.66 19.03
C THR A 319 -18.03 -10.92 20.32
N THR A 320 -17.03 -10.35 21.00
CA THR A 320 -17.17 -9.75 22.33
C THR A 320 -16.74 -8.28 22.30
N ASP A 321 -17.39 -7.45 23.12
CA ASP A 321 -16.98 -6.06 23.34
C ASP A 321 -15.49 -5.99 23.75
N PRO A 322 -14.65 -5.15 23.12
CA PRO A 322 -14.98 -3.96 22.33
C PRO A 322 -15.16 -4.19 20.81
N TYR A 323 -15.44 -5.42 20.37
CA TYR A 323 -15.70 -5.78 18.97
C TYR A 323 -14.58 -5.33 18.03
N ALA A 324 -13.33 -5.56 18.45
CA ALA A 324 -12.16 -5.28 17.63
C ALA A 324 -12.12 -6.22 16.42
N ALA A 325 -11.75 -5.70 15.25
CA ALA A 325 -11.67 -6.48 14.03
C ALA A 325 -10.49 -6.03 13.16
N TYR A 326 -9.99 -6.99 12.38
CA TYR A 326 -8.87 -6.81 11.46
C TYR A 326 -9.21 -7.41 10.09
N GLY A 327 -8.98 -6.63 9.04
CA GLY A 327 -9.24 -7.02 7.66
C GLY A 327 -8.00 -6.87 6.80
N LEU A 328 -7.81 -7.80 5.88
CA LEU A 328 -6.83 -7.69 4.81
C LEU A 328 -7.55 -7.67 3.47
N ALA A 329 -7.17 -6.77 2.59
CA ALA A 329 -7.48 -6.82 1.16
C ALA A 329 -6.20 -6.70 0.34
N THR A 330 -6.08 -7.43 -0.76
CA THR A 330 -4.85 -7.48 -1.55
C THR A 330 -5.13 -7.63 -3.05
N ASN A 331 -4.13 -7.30 -3.88
CA ASN A 331 -4.18 -7.48 -5.33
C ASN A 331 -3.78 -8.90 -5.78
N LEU A 332 -3.32 -9.74 -4.85
CA LEU A 332 -2.91 -11.11 -5.12
C LEU A 332 -3.80 -12.09 -4.35
N HIS A 333 -4.10 -13.23 -4.97
CA HIS A 333 -4.87 -14.27 -4.30
C HIS A 333 -4.16 -14.74 -3.03
N ILE A 334 -4.96 -14.92 -1.98
CA ILE A 334 -4.57 -15.51 -0.71
C ILE A 334 -4.61 -17.02 -0.88
N GLU A 335 -3.43 -17.63 -0.86
CA GLU A 335 -3.24 -19.06 -1.08
C GLU A 335 -3.69 -19.87 0.14
N ALA A 336 -3.34 -19.39 1.33
CA ALA A 336 -3.62 -20.06 2.59
C ALA A 336 -3.81 -19.03 3.70
N ILE A 337 -4.71 -19.35 4.63
CA ILE A 337 -4.88 -18.62 5.90
C ILE A 337 -4.91 -19.66 7.02
N ALA A 338 -4.20 -19.36 8.10
CA ALA A 338 -4.17 -20.16 9.31
C ALA A 338 -4.58 -19.30 10.52
N HIS A 339 -5.71 -19.66 11.12
CA HIS A 339 -6.20 -19.13 12.39
C HIS A 339 -7.11 -20.20 13.05
N PRO A 340 -6.84 -20.59 14.30
CA PRO A 340 -5.64 -20.27 15.09
C PRO A 340 -4.36 -20.84 14.43
N TYR A 341 -3.29 -20.06 14.38
CA TYR A 341 -1.99 -20.56 13.95
C TYR A 341 -1.26 -21.21 15.13
N GLU A 342 -0.77 -22.44 14.96
CA GLU A 342 -0.14 -23.26 16.03
C GLU A 342 -1.03 -23.36 17.29
N GLU A 343 -2.33 -23.58 17.10
CA GLU A 343 -3.33 -23.72 18.18
C GLU A 343 -3.49 -22.49 19.10
N ASN A 344 -2.89 -21.35 18.74
CA ASN A 344 -3.01 -20.09 19.48
C ASN A 344 -4.02 -19.15 18.79
N THR A 345 -5.12 -18.84 19.49
CA THR A 345 -6.20 -17.97 19.00
C THR A 345 -5.79 -16.51 18.83
N SER A 346 -4.64 -16.08 19.35
CA SER A 346 -4.11 -14.75 19.08
C SER A 346 -3.17 -14.73 17.87
N ARG A 347 -2.84 -15.89 17.27
CA ARG A 347 -1.90 -15.98 16.15
C ARG A 347 -2.62 -16.19 14.83
N PHE A 348 -2.16 -15.45 13.83
CA PHE A 348 -2.68 -15.45 12.46
C PHE A 348 -1.50 -15.56 11.50
N SER A 349 -1.67 -16.33 10.43
CA SER A 349 -0.75 -16.32 9.30
C SER A 349 -1.53 -16.43 8.01
N TRP A 350 -1.06 -15.76 6.96
CA TRP A 350 -1.60 -15.90 5.61
C TRP A 350 -0.50 -15.78 4.58
N GLN A 351 -0.66 -16.53 3.49
CA GLN A 351 0.27 -16.59 2.38
C GLN A 351 -0.40 -16.04 1.12
N LEU A 352 0.30 -15.17 0.41
CA LEU A 352 -0.13 -14.64 -0.89
C LEU A 352 0.58 -15.38 -2.02
N LEU A 353 -0.14 -15.60 -3.13
CA LEU A 353 0.46 -16.14 -4.36
C LEU A 353 1.55 -15.20 -4.90
N PRO A 354 2.52 -15.72 -5.67
CA PRO A 354 3.60 -14.89 -6.19
C PRO A 354 3.15 -13.80 -7.16
N GLY A 355 3.79 -12.62 -7.08
CA GLY A 355 3.64 -11.54 -8.05
C GLY A 355 4.86 -10.60 -8.08
N LYS A 356 4.89 -9.68 -9.06
CA LYS A 356 5.96 -8.65 -9.19
C LYS A 356 5.89 -7.57 -8.11
N SER A 357 4.69 -7.35 -7.60
CA SER A 357 4.38 -6.36 -6.59
C SER A 357 3.14 -6.80 -5.84
N VAL A 358 3.16 -6.58 -4.53
CA VAL A 358 2.01 -6.81 -3.66
C VAL A 358 1.48 -5.46 -3.22
N LYS A 359 0.17 -5.26 -3.26
CA LYS A 359 -0.53 -4.13 -2.67
C LYS A 359 -1.54 -4.70 -1.68
N CYS A 360 -1.38 -4.36 -0.41
CA CYS A 360 -2.26 -4.76 0.68
C CYS A 360 -2.93 -3.54 1.30
N LEU A 361 -4.15 -3.72 1.77
CA LEU A 361 -4.85 -2.82 2.66
C LEU A 361 -5.07 -3.56 3.98
N HIS A 362 -4.70 -2.91 5.08
CA HIS A 362 -4.88 -3.41 6.44
C HIS A 362 -5.92 -2.53 7.13
N LEU A 363 -7.14 -3.05 7.30
CA LEU A 363 -8.28 -2.33 7.87
C LEU A 363 -8.46 -2.69 9.35
N PHE A 364 -8.74 -1.69 10.18
CA PHE A 364 -9.00 -1.86 11.61
C PHE A 364 -10.37 -1.32 11.96
N MET A 365 -11.11 -2.02 12.81
CA MET A 365 -12.40 -1.56 13.31
C MET A 365 -12.55 -1.87 14.80
N ARG A 366 -13.40 -1.08 15.48
CA ARG A 366 -13.80 -1.26 16.87
C ARG A 366 -15.27 -0.85 17.05
N GLY A 367 -15.94 -1.47 18.02
CA GLY A 367 -17.24 -1.02 18.52
C GLY A 367 -18.45 -1.44 17.68
N GLN A 368 -18.25 -2.22 16.61
CA GLN A 368 -19.34 -2.74 15.79
C GLN A 368 -19.13 -4.23 15.51
N PRO A 369 -20.05 -5.11 15.88
CA PRO A 369 -19.91 -6.55 15.66
C PRO A 369 -20.31 -7.03 14.26
N GLN A 370 -20.92 -6.18 13.41
CA GLN A 370 -21.57 -6.61 12.16
C GLN A 370 -21.09 -5.82 10.95
N GLY A 371 -21.02 -6.50 9.79
CA GLY A 371 -20.80 -5.88 8.47
C GLY A 371 -19.36 -5.48 8.18
N PHE A 372 -18.39 -5.96 8.97
CA PHE A 372 -16.98 -5.65 8.77
C PHE A 372 -16.39 -6.34 7.54
N ASP A 373 -16.77 -7.58 7.29
CA ASP A 373 -16.48 -8.31 6.05
C ASP A 373 -16.91 -7.53 4.80
N ALA A 374 -18.14 -6.99 4.81
CA ALA A 374 -18.65 -6.18 3.72
C ALA A 374 -17.83 -4.89 3.54
N GLN A 375 -17.37 -4.28 4.65
CA GLN A 375 -16.47 -3.12 4.60
C GLN A 375 -15.11 -3.47 4.00
N VAL A 376 -14.51 -4.61 4.39
CA VAL A 376 -13.24 -5.08 3.82
C VAL A 376 -13.39 -5.38 2.33
N GLY A 377 -14.44 -6.10 1.93
CA GLY A 377 -14.73 -6.40 0.54
C GLY A 377 -15.00 -5.15 -0.30
N HIS A 378 -15.66 -4.15 0.28
CA HIS A 378 -15.85 -2.85 -0.36
C HIS A 378 -14.53 -2.09 -0.53
N ALA A 379 -13.70 -2.03 0.52
CA ALA A 379 -12.38 -1.42 0.48
C ALA A 379 -11.46 -2.11 -0.54
N TRP A 380 -11.49 -3.44 -0.62
CA TRP A 380 -10.82 -4.20 -1.66
C TRP A 380 -11.25 -3.72 -3.06
N TYR A 381 -12.56 -3.67 -3.31
CA TYR A 381 -13.10 -3.27 -4.61
C TYR A 381 -12.69 -1.84 -4.97
N GLU A 382 -12.80 -0.89 -4.03
CA GLU A 382 -12.60 0.53 -4.30
C GLU A 382 -11.14 0.98 -4.28
N LEU A 383 -10.26 0.34 -3.53
CA LEU A 383 -8.89 0.82 -3.30
C LEU A 383 -7.81 -0.07 -3.94
N ILE A 384 -8.18 -1.33 -4.27
CA ILE A 384 -7.28 -2.32 -4.85
C ILE A 384 -7.72 -2.73 -6.26
N TYR A 385 -8.94 -3.23 -6.42
CA TYR A 385 -9.41 -3.82 -7.69
C TYR A 385 -9.83 -2.78 -8.74
N ARG A 386 -10.64 -1.79 -8.35
CA ARG A 386 -11.14 -0.69 -9.21
C ARG A 386 -10.89 0.67 -8.55
N PRO A 387 -9.61 1.05 -8.34
CA PRO A 387 -9.27 2.35 -7.79
C PRO A 387 -9.67 3.49 -8.72
N LEU A 388 -9.95 4.63 -8.11
CA LEU A 388 -10.05 5.90 -8.80
C LEU A 388 -8.76 6.17 -9.59
N ASN A 389 -8.90 6.43 -10.90
CA ASN A 389 -7.76 6.56 -11.82
C ASN A 389 -7.74 7.96 -12.46
N ALA A 390 -6.56 8.41 -12.84
CA ALA A 390 -6.39 9.65 -13.57
C ALA A 390 -5.16 9.59 -14.48
N GLU A 391 -5.26 10.23 -15.62
CA GLU A 391 -4.25 10.19 -16.67
C GLU A 391 -4.02 11.58 -17.25
N ILE A 392 -2.87 11.79 -17.86
CA ILE A 392 -2.57 13.02 -18.58
C ILE A 392 -3.55 13.16 -19.75
N TYR A 393 -4.25 14.30 -19.84
CA TYR A 393 -5.14 14.58 -20.96
C TYR A 393 -4.37 14.58 -22.30
N GLN A 394 -4.97 13.93 -23.30
CA GLN A 394 -4.49 13.91 -24.68
C GLN A 394 -5.66 14.25 -25.60
N ASP A 395 -5.51 15.28 -26.43
CA ASP A 395 -6.41 15.50 -27.56
C ASP A 395 -6.18 14.36 -28.56
N THR A 396 -6.97 13.30 -28.46
CA THR A 396 -7.04 12.31 -29.53
C THR A 396 -7.95 12.88 -30.60
N ASP A 397 -7.38 13.20 -31.77
CA ASP A 397 -8.15 13.36 -32.99
C ASP A 397 -8.89 12.04 -33.21
N VAL A 398 -10.15 11.97 -32.79
CA VAL A 398 -11.04 10.86 -33.11
C VAL A 398 -11.28 10.93 -34.61
N LYS A 399 -10.41 10.31 -35.40
CA LYS A 399 -10.70 9.94 -36.79
C LYS A 399 -11.78 8.87 -36.74
N MET A 400 -13.03 9.28 -36.55
CA MET A 400 -14.15 8.42 -36.91
C MET A 400 -13.97 8.07 -38.38
N PRO A 401 -13.93 6.77 -38.76
CA PRO A 401 -14.19 6.41 -40.13
C PRO A 401 -15.65 6.79 -40.38
N LEU A 402 -15.89 7.90 -41.07
CA LEU A 402 -17.13 8.11 -41.78
C LEU A 402 -17.29 6.90 -42.70
N GLN A 403 -18.06 5.90 -42.25
CA GLN A 403 -18.59 4.89 -43.12
C GLN A 403 -19.42 5.64 -44.15
N ASN A 404 -18.82 5.81 -45.33
CA ASN A 404 -19.53 6.16 -46.55
C ASN A 404 -20.51 5.02 -46.85
N THR A 405 -21.63 5.01 -46.15
CA THR A 405 -22.80 4.24 -46.53
C THR A 405 -23.29 4.86 -47.84
N ARG A 406 -22.77 4.35 -48.96
CA ARG A 406 -23.40 4.55 -50.26
C ARG A 406 -24.79 3.94 -50.16
N LEU A 407 -25.79 4.81 -50.07
CA LEU A 407 -27.16 4.51 -50.45
C LEU A 407 -27.14 3.89 -51.84
N VAL A 408 -27.41 2.59 -51.93
CA VAL A 408 -27.85 1.97 -53.17
C VAL A 408 -29.35 2.19 -53.24
N THR A 409 -29.77 3.12 -54.08
CA THR A 409 -31.16 3.31 -54.50
C THR A 409 -31.54 2.27 -55.55
N ALA A 410 -32.69 1.62 -55.30
CA ALA A 410 -33.58 0.88 -56.19
C ALA A 410 -33.00 -0.28 -57.01
#